data_AF-A0A7C4S6I8-F1
#
_entry.id   AF-A0A7C4S6I8-F1
#
_cell.length_a   1.000
_cell.length_b   1.000
_cell.length_c   1.000
_cell.angle_alpha   90.00
_cell.angle_beta   90.00
_cell.angle_gamma   90.00
#
_symmetry.space_group_name_H-M   'P 1'
#
loop_
_entity.id
_entity.type
_entity.pdbx_description
1 polymer ?
#
loop_
_entity_poly.entity_id
_entity_poly.type
_entity_poly.pdbx_seq_one_letter_code
_entity_poly.pdbx_strand_id
1 'polypeptide(L)'
;MSGKVTRLQDLGIEVIAPQSEFKSTVNIINCDLIDLGLLFLGLELYSGSPILLGAYKYRYNPSAGGLKYRGNFIFGALRFQLEDFSETLTNRLASLLKEGPGEVKGGRRISREDLIKAARLELEDKLRENVFFDRGVIKVEC
;
A
#
# COMPACT_ATOMS: atom_id res chain seq x y z
N MET A 1 16.12 -10.86 1.45
CA MET A 1 15.52 -10.62 2.78
C MET A 1 16.63 -10.09 3.68
N SER A 2 16.47 -8.90 4.28
CA SER A 2 17.50 -8.26 5.10
C SER A 2 17.07 -8.11 6.58
N GLY A 3 16.20 -9.00 7.06
CA GLY A 3 15.71 -8.96 8.44
C GLY A 3 16.44 -9.90 9.36
N LYS A 4 17.16 -9.35 10.36
CA LYS A 4 17.76 -10.17 11.42
C LYS A 4 16.68 -10.54 12.45
N VAL A 5 16.45 -11.85 12.60
CA VAL A 5 15.65 -12.38 13.70
C VAL A 5 16.40 -12.13 15.00
N THR A 6 15.72 -11.50 15.96
CA THR A 6 16.24 -11.24 17.30
C THR A 6 15.30 -11.88 18.30
N ARG A 7 15.85 -12.62 19.25
CA ARG A 7 15.06 -13.20 20.34
C ARG A 7 15.01 -12.21 21.51
N LEU A 8 13.81 -11.88 21.94
CA LEU A 8 13.57 -11.06 23.13
C LEU A 8 13.38 -11.99 24.33
N GLN A 9 14.48 -12.23 25.07
CA GLN A 9 14.53 -13.24 26.13
C GLN A 9 13.48 -13.02 27.23
N ASP A 10 13.21 -11.77 27.60
CA ASP A 10 12.25 -11.38 28.63
C ASP A 10 10.78 -11.61 28.23
N LEU A 11 10.49 -11.58 26.93
CA LEU A 11 9.17 -11.88 26.38
C LEU A 11 9.03 -13.33 25.89
N GLY A 12 10.14 -14.07 25.78
CA GLY A 12 10.14 -15.43 25.26
C GLY A 12 9.77 -15.54 23.77
N ILE A 13 9.84 -14.45 23.01
CA ILE A 13 9.43 -14.38 21.60
C ILE A 13 10.59 -14.08 20.65
N GLU A 14 10.40 -14.44 19.39
CA GLU A 14 11.26 -14.03 18.28
C GLU A 14 10.61 -12.87 17.53
N VAL A 15 11.44 -11.89 17.17
CA VAL A 15 11.00 -10.68 16.48
C VAL A 15 11.92 -10.38 15.32
N ILE A 16 11.39 -9.69 14.32
CA ILE A 16 12.23 -9.12 13.27
C ILE A 16 12.66 -7.72 13.70
N ALA A 17 13.95 -7.40 13.52
CA ALA A 17 14.49 -6.09 13.84
C ALA A 17 13.76 -4.96 13.10
N PRO A 18 13.65 -3.75 13.69
CA PRO A 18 13.13 -2.58 12.99
C PRO A 18 13.92 -2.30 11.70
N GLN A 19 13.28 -1.68 10.71
CA GLN A 19 13.87 -1.33 9.40
C GLN A 19 14.30 -2.52 8.54
N SER A 20 13.90 -3.74 8.92
CA SER A 20 14.11 -4.92 8.06
C SER A 20 13.29 -4.81 6.78
N GLU A 21 13.87 -5.21 5.66
CA GLU A 21 13.20 -5.19 4.35
C GLU A 21 12.90 -6.62 3.85
N PHE A 22 11.72 -6.73 3.25
CA PHE A 22 11.20 -7.96 2.67
C PHE A 22 10.76 -7.67 1.26
N LYS A 23 11.17 -8.52 0.32
CA LYS A 23 10.67 -8.52 -1.04
C LYS A 23 9.60 -9.58 -1.15
N SER A 24 8.45 -9.20 -1.68
CA SER A 24 7.33 -10.11 -1.94
C SER A 24 6.77 -9.80 -3.32
N THR A 25 6.32 -10.83 -4.01
CA THR A 25 5.61 -10.71 -5.28
C THR A 25 4.17 -11.12 -5.05
N VAL A 26 3.23 -10.31 -5.52
CA VAL A 26 1.80 -10.60 -5.50
C VAL A 26 1.36 -10.83 -6.94
N ASN A 27 0.85 -12.02 -7.23
CA ASN A 27 0.24 -12.32 -8.52
C ASN A 27 -1.27 -12.16 -8.39
N ILE A 28 -1.84 -11.29 -9.22
CA ILE A 28 -3.27 -11.01 -9.22
C ILE A 28 -3.86 -11.50 -10.54
N ILE A 29 -4.99 -12.20 -10.46
CA ILE A 29 -5.65 -12.82 -11.61
C ILE A 29 -7.03 -12.18 -11.75
N ASN A 30 -7.41 -11.80 -12.98
CA ASN A 30 -8.71 -11.19 -13.28
C ASN A 30 -9.02 -9.94 -12.45
N CYS A 31 -8.03 -9.05 -12.31
CA CYS A 31 -8.11 -7.82 -11.54
C CYS A 31 -8.48 -6.66 -12.46
N ASP A 32 -9.38 -5.77 -12.00
CA ASP A 32 -9.58 -4.48 -12.65
C ASP A 32 -8.96 -3.32 -11.85
N LEU A 33 -9.12 -2.08 -12.35
CA LEU A 33 -8.56 -0.90 -11.70
C LEU A 33 -9.19 -0.58 -10.34
N ILE A 34 -10.44 -0.98 -10.10
CA ILE A 34 -11.12 -0.79 -8.82
C ILE A 34 -10.50 -1.75 -7.80
N ASP A 35 -10.31 -3.00 -8.18
CA ASP A 35 -9.64 -4.02 -7.36
C ASP A 35 -8.22 -3.58 -7.00
N LEU A 36 -7.46 -3.06 -7.98
CA LEU A 36 -6.13 -2.49 -7.73
C LEU A 36 -6.18 -1.27 -6.79
N GLY A 37 -7.18 -0.41 -6.96
CA GLY A 37 -7.39 0.73 -6.08
C GLY A 37 -7.65 0.29 -4.64
N LEU A 38 -8.52 -0.70 -4.44
CA LEU A 38 -8.82 -1.29 -3.13
C LEU A 38 -7.59 -1.97 -2.53
N LEU A 39 -6.79 -2.67 -3.34
CA LEU A 39 -5.55 -3.27 -2.90
C LEU A 39 -4.53 -2.21 -2.47
N PHE A 40 -4.30 -1.18 -3.28
CA PHE A 40 -3.37 -0.10 -2.95
C PHE A 40 -3.81 0.69 -1.72
N LEU A 41 -5.11 0.85 -1.53
CA LEU A 41 -5.69 1.41 -0.31
C LEU A 41 -5.44 0.50 0.89
N GLY A 42 -5.74 -0.80 0.77
CA GLY A 42 -5.50 -1.77 1.84
C GLY A 42 -4.02 -1.93 2.18
N LEU A 43 -3.14 -1.70 1.21
CA LEU A 43 -1.69 -1.62 1.39
C LEU A 43 -1.21 -0.23 1.85
N GLU A 44 -2.15 0.70 2.09
CA GLU A 44 -1.92 2.06 2.59
C GLU A 44 -0.98 2.91 1.72
N LEU A 45 -0.84 2.55 0.43
CA LEU A 45 -0.01 3.29 -0.54
C LEU A 45 -0.51 4.72 -0.76
N TYR A 46 -1.77 5.00 -0.43
CA TYR A 46 -2.39 6.32 -0.51
C TYR A 46 -2.27 7.13 0.78
N SER A 47 -2.12 6.48 1.95
CA SER A 47 -2.26 7.16 3.25
C SER A 47 -0.95 7.53 3.90
N GLY A 48 0.16 6.90 3.47
CA GLY A 48 1.45 7.03 4.15
C GLY A 48 1.43 6.50 5.60
N SER A 49 0.35 5.83 6.02
CA SER A 49 0.23 5.22 7.34
C SER A 49 0.79 3.80 7.30
N PRO A 50 1.47 3.36 8.37
CA PRO A 50 1.96 1.99 8.44
C PRO A 50 0.82 1.00 8.72
N ILE A 51 0.87 -0.16 8.08
CA ILE A 51 -0.03 -1.28 8.38
C ILE A 51 0.42 -1.93 9.70
N LEU A 52 -0.53 -2.31 10.55
CA LEU A 52 -0.28 -3.00 11.81
C LEU A 52 -0.50 -4.51 11.69
N LEU A 53 0.57 -5.30 11.86
CA LEU A 53 0.57 -6.76 11.71
C LEU A 53 1.19 -7.50 12.91
N GLY A 54 0.70 -8.70 13.21
CA GLY A 54 1.21 -9.56 14.28
C GLY A 54 0.51 -9.42 15.64
N ALA A 55 0.75 -10.38 16.53
CA ALA A 55 0.04 -10.53 17.80
C ALA A 55 0.33 -9.41 18.82
N TYR A 56 1.47 -8.73 18.72
CA TYR A 56 1.93 -7.72 19.68
C TYR A 56 1.77 -6.27 19.18
N LYS A 57 1.13 -6.08 18.02
CA LYS A 57 1.05 -4.80 17.30
C LYS A 57 0.43 -3.64 18.08
N TYR A 58 -0.56 -3.91 18.94
CA TYR A 58 -1.22 -2.84 19.73
C TYR A 58 -0.56 -2.64 21.10
N ARG A 59 -0.02 -3.70 21.69
CA ARG A 59 0.50 -3.66 23.07
C ARG A 59 1.71 -2.74 23.20
N TYR A 60 2.51 -2.66 22.14
CA TYR A 60 3.81 -1.99 22.18
C TYR A 60 4.06 -0.98 21.05
N ASN A 61 2.99 -0.47 20.43
CA ASN A 61 3.10 0.56 19.40
C ASN A 61 2.56 1.92 19.91
N PRO A 62 3.44 2.91 20.16
CA PRO A 62 3.03 4.23 20.62
C PRO A 62 2.03 4.93 19.70
N SER A 63 2.15 4.76 18.38
CA SER A 63 1.25 5.37 17.40
C SER A 63 -0.17 4.80 17.44
N ALA A 64 -0.35 3.63 18.07
CA ALA A 64 -1.64 2.99 18.28
C ALA A 64 -2.07 2.98 19.76
N GLY A 65 -1.46 3.82 20.61
CA GLY A 65 -1.76 3.92 22.04
C GLY A 65 -1.08 2.86 22.94
N GLY A 66 -0.18 2.04 22.37
CA GLY A 66 0.62 1.07 23.11
C GLY A 66 1.84 1.67 23.82
N LEU A 67 2.47 0.90 24.71
CA LEU A 67 3.66 1.33 25.44
C LEU A 67 4.93 1.19 24.58
N LYS A 68 5.97 1.99 24.78
CA LYS A 68 7.28 1.70 24.14
C LYS A 68 7.86 0.42 24.72
N TYR A 69 8.15 -0.58 23.88
CA TYR A 69 8.97 -1.72 24.32
C TYR A 69 10.46 -1.36 24.20
N ARG A 70 11.18 -1.42 25.33
CA ARG A 70 12.61 -1.11 25.52
C ARG A 70 13.20 -0.12 24.50
N GLY A 71 12.72 1.13 24.49
CA GLY A 71 13.34 2.28 23.79
C GLY A 71 13.54 2.21 22.27
N ASN A 72 13.45 1.02 21.65
CA ASN A 72 14.07 0.73 20.34
C ASN A 72 13.17 -0.13 19.43
N PHE A 73 12.04 -0.65 19.90
CA PHE A 73 11.20 -1.54 19.11
C PHE A 73 9.77 -1.01 19.01
N ILE A 74 9.27 -0.94 17.78
CA ILE A 74 7.87 -0.69 17.45
C ILE A 74 7.38 -1.95 16.73
N PHE A 75 6.37 -2.60 17.30
CA PHE A 75 5.89 -3.88 16.81
C PHE A 75 4.86 -3.73 15.70
N GLY A 76 5.01 -4.57 14.67
CA GLY A 76 3.97 -4.77 13.68
C GLY A 76 3.78 -3.63 12.69
N ALA A 77 4.57 -2.57 12.74
CA ALA A 77 4.48 -1.47 11.79
C ALA A 77 5.17 -1.86 10.47
N LEU A 78 4.39 -1.98 9.40
CA LEU A 78 4.86 -2.27 8.05
C LEU A 78 4.60 -1.06 7.15
N ARG A 79 5.55 -0.75 6.27
CA ARG A 79 5.35 0.16 5.16
C ARG A 79 5.48 -0.64 3.88
N PHE A 80 4.50 -0.51 3.00
CA PHE A 80 4.55 -1.11 1.68
C PHE A 80 5.10 -0.10 0.69
N GLN A 81 5.96 -0.59 -0.20
CA GLN A 81 6.44 0.16 -1.34
C GLN A 81 6.34 -0.78 -2.54
N LEU A 82 5.59 -0.34 -3.56
CA LEU A 82 5.55 -1.04 -4.84
C LEU A 82 6.89 -0.77 -5.56
N GLU A 83 7.70 -1.80 -5.77
CA GLU A 83 9.00 -1.66 -6.47
C GLU A 83 8.82 -1.64 -7.98
N ASP A 84 8.14 -2.65 -8.53
CA ASP A 84 7.87 -2.81 -9.95
C ASP A 84 6.54 -3.55 -10.12
N PHE A 85 6.00 -3.51 -11.33
CA PHE A 85 4.84 -4.29 -11.71
C PHE A 85 4.99 -4.73 -13.16
N SER A 86 4.43 -5.90 -13.48
CA SER A 86 4.42 -6.42 -14.84
C SER A 86 2.98 -6.46 -15.30
N GLU A 87 2.55 -5.41 -16.00
CA GLU A 87 1.23 -5.36 -16.61
C GLU A 87 1.34 -4.80 -18.03
N THR A 88 0.47 -5.29 -18.91
CA THR A 88 0.39 -4.79 -20.29
C THR A 88 -0.67 -3.71 -20.31
N LEU A 89 -0.29 -2.51 -20.76
CA LEU A 89 -1.16 -1.33 -20.79
C LEU A 89 -2.49 -1.63 -21.50
N THR A 90 -3.63 -1.46 -20.81
CA THR A 90 -4.95 -1.55 -21.44
C THR A 90 -5.41 -0.17 -21.94
N ASN A 91 -6.23 -0.13 -22.98
CA ASN A 91 -6.75 1.14 -23.55
C ASN A 91 -7.52 2.00 -22.52
N ARG A 92 -8.06 1.38 -21.47
CA ARG A 92 -8.77 2.06 -20.37
C ARG A 92 -7.82 2.89 -19.49
N LEU A 93 -6.62 2.38 -19.21
CA LEU A 93 -5.56 3.10 -18.48
C LEU A 93 -5.12 4.37 -19.22
N ALA A 94 -4.97 4.29 -20.55
CA ALA A 94 -4.62 5.45 -21.38
C ALA A 94 -5.70 6.55 -21.32
N SER A 95 -6.99 6.18 -21.36
CA SER A 95 -8.09 7.15 -21.29
C SER A 95 -8.21 7.89 -19.95
N LEU A 96 -7.90 7.24 -18.83
CA LEU A 96 -8.00 7.84 -17.49
C LEU A 96 -6.90 8.87 -17.19
N LEU A 97 -5.72 8.70 -17.78
CA LEU A 97 -4.57 9.57 -17.55
C LEU A 97 -4.60 10.88 -18.37
N LYS A 98 -5.64 11.09 -19.19
CA LYS A 98 -5.83 12.29 -20.04
C LYS A 98 -4.65 12.59 -20.96
N GLU A 99 -3.94 11.56 -21.43
CA GLU A 99 -3.26 11.68 -22.73
C GLU A 99 -4.39 11.71 -23.78
N GLY A 100 -4.43 12.72 -24.65
CA GLY A 100 -5.48 12.87 -25.68
C GLY A 100 -5.59 11.63 -26.58
N PRO A 101 -6.58 11.57 -27.49
CA PRO A 101 -6.78 10.43 -28.39
C PRO A 101 -5.65 10.37 -29.43
N GLY A 102 -4.46 9.96 -29.01
CA GLY A 102 -3.39 9.48 -29.86
C GLY A 102 -3.34 7.98 -29.69
N GLU A 103 -3.46 7.24 -30.79
CA GLU A 103 -3.21 5.79 -30.80
C GLU A 103 -1.88 5.52 -30.07
N VAL A 104 -1.93 4.77 -28.96
CA VAL A 104 -0.72 4.27 -28.30
C VAL A 104 -0.11 3.22 -29.23
N LYS A 105 0.67 3.66 -30.22
CA LYS A 105 1.43 2.78 -31.10
C LYS A 105 2.62 2.24 -30.33
N GLY A 106 2.50 0.98 -29.90
CA GLY A 106 3.54 0.25 -29.18
C GLY A 106 3.35 0.36 -27.67
N GLY A 107 3.26 -0.78 -27.00
CA GLY A 107 3.02 -0.91 -25.56
C GLY A 107 3.99 -0.07 -24.72
N ARG A 108 3.57 1.17 -24.42
CA ARG A 108 4.27 2.05 -23.49
C ARG A 108 4.18 1.42 -22.11
N ARG A 109 5.35 1.16 -21.51
CA ARG A 109 5.41 0.73 -20.10
C ARG A 109 4.88 1.88 -19.26
N ILE A 110 3.78 1.66 -18.54
CA ILE A 110 3.27 2.62 -17.56
C ILE A 110 4.25 2.76 -16.41
N SER A 111 4.37 3.97 -15.86
CA SER A 111 5.08 4.16 -14.60
C SER A 111 4.25 3.63 -13.44
N ARG A 112 4.92 3.34 -12.32
CA ARG A 112 4.28 2.93 -11.06
C ARG A 112 3.32 4.02 -10.59
N GLU A 113 3.76 5.26 -10.66
CA GLU A 113 3.02 6.45 -10.23
C GLU A 113 1.73 6.60 -11.04
N ASP A 114 1.79 6.35 -12.35
CA ASP A 114 0.62 6.40 -13.23
C ASP A 114 -0.39 5.31 -12.91
N LEU A 115 0.06 4.08 -12.64
CA LEU A 115 -0.83 2.99 -12.24
C LEU A 115 -1.55 3.28 -10.92
N ILE A 116 -0.78 3.70 -9.90
CA ILE A 116 -1.30 4.06 -8.58
C ILE A 116 -2.33 5.19 -8.70
N LYS A 117 -2.05 6.19 -9.53
CA LYS A 117 -2.96 7.32 -9.80
C LYS A 117 -4.23 6.88 -10.52
N ALA A 118 -4.13 6.06 -11.57
CA ALA A 118 -5.28 5.60 -12.33
C ALA A 118 -6.22 4.73 -11.48
N ALA A 119 -5.65 3.79 -10.71
CA ALA A 119 -6.41 2.95 -9.79
C ALA A 119 -7.13 3.77 -8.71
N ARG A 120 -6.48 4.83 -8.20
CA ARG A 120 -7.10 5.75 -7.23
C ARG A 120 -8.27 6.52 -7.83
N LEU A 121 -8.09 7.08 -9.03
CA LEU A 121 -9.14 7.85 -9.70
C LEU A 121 -10.37 6.99 -10.02
N GLU A 122 -10.16 5.76 -10.49
CA GLU A 122 -11.26 4.83 -10.75
C GLU A 122 -12.00 4.46 -9.45
N LEU A 123 -11.26 4.23 -8.36
CA LEU A 123 -11.88 3.96 -7.05
C LEU A 123 -12.67 5.17 -6.54
N GLU A 124 -12.13 6.39 -6.65
CA GLU A 124 -12.80 7.65 -6.28
C GLU A 124 -14.09 7.85 -7.09
N ASP A 125 -14.05 7.65 -8.42
CA ASP A 125 -15.22 7.76 -9.30
C ASP A 125 -16.37 6.83 -8.86
N LYS A 126 -16.03 5.62 -8.39
CA LYS A 126 -17.02 4.64 -7.90
C LYS A 126 -17.56 4.94 -6.51
N LEU A 127 -16.86 5.69 -5.68
CA LEU A 127 -17.22 5.88 -4.28
C LEU A 127 -18.34 6.91 -4.02
N ARG A 128 -19.00 7.44 -5.07
CA ARG A 128 -20.02 8.52 -5.04
C ARG A 128 -19.45 9.88 -4.70
N GLU A 129 -20.15 10.94 -5.12
CA GLU A 129 -19.69 12.34 -5.12
C GLU A 129 -19.21 12.89 -3.76
N ASN A 130 -19.63 12.28 -2.65
CA ASN A 130 -19.30 12.75 -1.30
C ASN A 130 -18.16 11.97 -0.64
N VAL A 131 -17.55 10.99 -1.33
CA VAL A 131 -16.48 10.17 -0.77
C VAL A 131 -15.19 10.38 -1.55
N PHE A 132 -14.18 10.90 -0.87
CA PHE A 132 -12.88 11.18 -1.49
C PHE A 132 -11.74 10.84 -0.55
N PHE A 133 -10.54 10.70 -1.10
CA PHE A 133 -9.35 10.43 -0.30
C PHE A 133 -8.59 11.73 -0.02
N ASP A 134 -8.38 12.04 1.25
CA ASP A 134 -7.42 13.07 1.67
C ASP A 134 -6.31 12.40 2.45
N ARG A 135 -5.08 12.47 1.91
CA ARG A 135 -3.90 11.79 2.48
C ARG A 135 -4.19 10.34 2.84
N GLY A 136 -4.91 9.64 1.94
CA GLY A 136 -5.33 8.25 2.03
C GLY A 136 -6.28 7.89 3.16
N VAL A 137 -6.91 8.88 3.80
CA VAL A 137 -8.09 8.67 4.63
C VAL A 137 -9.32 8.84 3.75
N ILE A 138 -10.25 7.88 3.81
CA ILE A 138 -11.58 8.03 3.21
C ILE A 138 -12.32 9.11 4.01
N LYS A 139 -12.64 10.21 3.35
CA LYS A 139 -13.50 11.26 3.88
C LYS A 139 -14.88 11.13 3.28
N VAL A 140 -15.89 11.41 4.10
CA VAL A 140 -17.28 11.54 3.67
C VAL A 140 -17.68 12.98 3.95
N GLU A 141 -17.97 13.75 2.91
CA GLU A 141 -18.61 15.06 3.05
C GLU A 141 -20.11 14.85 3.31
N CYS A 142 -20.54 15.29 4.49
CA CYS A 142 -21.94 15.28 4.93
C CYS A 142 -22.57 16.65 4.70
#